data_AF-A0A3A9HX61-F1
#
_entry.id   AF-A0A3A9HX61-F1
#
_cell.length_a   1.000
_cell.length_b   1.000
_cell.length_c   1.000
_cell.angle_alpha   90.00
_cell.angle_beta   90.00
_cell.angle_gamma   90.00
#
_symmetry.space_group_name_H-M   'P 1'
#
loop_
_entity.id
_entity.type
_entity.pdbx_description
1 polymer ?
#
loop_
_entity_poly.entity_id
_entity_poly.type
_entity_poly.pdbx_seq_one_letter_code
_entity_poly.pdbx_strand_id
1 'polypeptide(L)'
;MNASEVERRLGELIQFGVVSEVRPELGKCRLSLGSRTTPLVRWLETRANSGVKTFSHPRIGEQALFLAPAGDSSQGVALLGVFSGLVPLPDGAAQDVEIVQFGDGARLCVDQAGHVISLTDHYGSFIKFENGDIIIKAAGNIYLN
;
A
#
# COMPACT_ATOMS: atom_id res chain seq x y z
N MET A 1 -16.77 30.50 -16.40
CA MET A 1 -15.79 29.45 -16.75
C MET A 1 -16.08 29.06 -18.20
N ASN A 2 -15.11 29.11 -19.10
CA ASN A 2 -15.33 28.67 -20.49
C ASN A 2 -15.25 27.13 -20.54
N ALA A 3 -15.83 26.52 -21.58
CA ALA A 3 -15.91 25.06 -21.69
C ALA A 3 -14.52 24.39 -21.65
N SER A 4 -13.50 25.02 -22.23
CA SER A 4 -12.12 24.52 -22.24
C SER A 4 -11.48 24.47 -20.85
N GLU A 5 -11.77 25.45 -19.97
CA GLU A 5 -11.24 25.44 -18.60
C GLU A 5 -11.94 24.37 -17.73
N VAL A 6 -13.23 24.12 -17.98
CA VAL A 6 -13.96 23.02 -17.32
C VAL A 6 -13.34 21.68 -17.73
N GLU A 7 -13.13 21.47 -19.03
CA GLU A 7 -12.53 20.25 -19.57
C GLU A 7 -11.12 20.02 -19.05
N ARG A 8 -10.29 21.07 -19.01
CA ARG A 8 -8.94 21.02 -18.43
C ARG A 8 -8.98 20.60 -16.96
N ARG A 9 -9.81 21.24 -16.13
CA ARG A 9 -9.93 20.91 -14.70
C ARG A 9 -10.47 19.51 -14.47
N LEU A 10 -11.40 19.06 -15.30
CA LEU A 10 -11.97 17.72 -15.23
C LEU A 10 -10.89 16.66 -15.48
N GLY A 11 -10.03 16.86 -16.46
CA GLY A 11 -8.89 15.98 -16.74
C GLY A 11 -7.80 15.97 -15.67
N GLU A 12 -7.77 17.00 -14.81
CA GLU A 12 -6.81 17.10 -13.70
C GLU A 12 -7.33 16.50 -12.38
N LEU A 13 -8.62 16.17 -12.27
CA LEU A 13 -9.22 15.69 -11.02
C LEU A 13 -8.61 14.37 -10.53
N ILE A 14 -8.42 13.41 -11.45
CA ILE A 14 -7.98 12.05 -11.11
C ILE A 14 -7.01 11.58 -12.19
N GLN A 15 -5.79 11.22 -11.78
CA GLN A 15 -4.74 10.81 -12.71
C GLN A 15 -3.93 9.65 -12.14
N PHE A 16 -3.53 8.68 -12.98
CA PHE A 16 -2.55 7.69 -12.59
C PHE A 16 -1.15 8.32 -12.54
N GLY A 17 -0.36 7.88 -11.56
CA GLY A 17 1.01 8.31 -11.37
C GLY A 17 1.87 7.24 -10.72
N VAL A 18 3.16 7.53 -10.63
CA VAL A 18 4.15 6.67 -9.97
C VAL A 18 4.88 7.47 -8.91
N VAL A 19 5.03 6.94 -7.70
CA VAL A 19 5.77 7.58 -6.62
C VAL A 19 7.22 7.82 -7.06
N SER A 20 7.64 9.09 -7.08
CA SER A 20 8.97 9.52 -7.52
C SER A 20 9.84 10.07 -6.38
N GLU A 21 9.22 10.53 -5.30
CA GLU A 21 9.90 11.05 -4.10
C GLU A 21 9.05 10.72 -2.87
N VAL A 22 9.68 10.35 -1.75
CA VAL A 22 9.00 10.13 -0.47
C VAL A 22 9.73 10.94 0.60
N ARG A 23 8.96 11.66 1.41
CA ARG A 23 9.42 12.50 2.54
C ARG A 23 8.70 12.05 3.81
N PRO A 24 9.14 10.93 4.42
CA PRO A 24 8.43 10.31 5.55
C PRO A 24 8.31 11.26 6.75
N GLU A 25 9.33 12.08 6.97
CA GLU A 25 9.37 13.08 8.05
C GLU A 25 8.28 14.15 7.91
N LEU A 26 7.76 14.36 6.70
CA LEU A 26 6.67 15.27 6.40
C LEU A 26 5.32 14.57 6.20
N GLY A 27 5.29 13.23 6.15
CA GLY A 27 4.11 12.47 5.74
C GLY A 27 3.67 12.81 4.31
N LYS A 28 4.64 13.07 3.41
CA LYS A 28 4.36 13.46 2.02
C LYS A 28 5.11 12.61 0.99
N CYS A 29 4.52 12.47 -0.19
CA CYS A 29 5.15 11.91 -1.36
C CYS A 29 4.93 12.80 -2.59
N ARG A 30 5.66 12.51 -3.66
CA ARG A 30 5.49 13.12 -4.98
C ARG A 30 5.16 12.03 -5.98
N LEU A 31 4.21 12.31 -6.87
CA LEU A 31 3.90 11.44 -8.00
C LEU A 31 4.43 12.05 -9.30
N SER A 32 5.02 11.21 -10.14
CA SER A 32 5.25 11.48 -11.55
C SER A 32 3.99 11.09 -12.35
N LEU A 33 3.47 12.04 -13.13
CA LEU A 33 2.27 11.91 -13.95
C LEU A 33 2.64 11.93 -15.45
N GLY A 34 3.70 11.22 -15.83
CA GLY A 34 4.28 11.25 -17.18
C GLY A 34 5.23 12.43 -17.36
N SER A 35 4.82 13.48 -18.07
CA SER A 35 5.68 14.64 -18.38
C SER A 35 5.79 15.67 -17.24
N ARG A 36 4.99 15.53 -16.18
CA ARG A 36 4.96 16.44 -15.03
C ARG A 36 5.01 15.69 -13.71
N THR A 37 5.35 16.40 -12.63
CA THR A 37 5.27 15.89 -11.27
C THR A 37 4.29 16.70 -10.43
N THR A 38 3.68 16.08 -9.43
CA THR A 38 2.86 16.78 -8.43
C THR A 38 3.73 17.65 -7.51
N PRO A 39 3.13 18.55 -6.70
CA PRO A 39 3.74 19.02 -5.45
C PRO A 39 3.97 17.85 -4.47
N LEU A 40 4.66 18.12 -3.36
CA LEU A 40 4.67 17.18 -2.23
C LEU A 40 3.29 17.17 -1.57
N VAL A 41 2.62 16.03 -1.65
CA VAL A 41 1.25 15.83 -1.18
C VAL A 41 1.19 14.72 -0.13
N ARG A 42 0.18 14.76 0.74
CA ARG A 42 -0.08 13.66 1.67
C ARG A 42 -0.56 12.43 0.89
N TRP A 43 -0.28 11.25 1.40
CA TRP A 43 -0.90 10.02 0.92
C TRP A 43 -2.04 9.59 1.85
N LEU A 44 -2.96 8.81 1.31
CA LEU A 44 -4.11 8.26 2.02
C LEU A 44 -3.70 7.02 2.80
N GLU A 45 -4.18 6.95 4.03
CA GLU A 45 -4.06 5.80 4.94
C GLU A 45 -5.46 5.27 5.27
N THR A 46 -5.57 3.99 5.63
CA THR A 46 -6.88 3.39 5.97
C THR A 46 -7.51 4.08 7.17
N ARG A 47 -6.71 4.54 8.15
CA ARG A 47 -7.17 5.36 9.29
C ARG A 47 -6.16 6.45 9.66
N ALA A 48 -6.65 7.68 9.82
CA ALA A 48 -5.84 8.83 10.28
C ALA A 48 -6.64 9.75 11.23
N ASN A 49 -6.98 9.27 12.43
CA ASN A 49 -7.72 10.04 13.44
C ASN A 49 -6.99 10.06 14.81
N SER A 50 -7.62 10.65 15.83
CA SER A 50 -7.01 10.82 17.16
C SER A 50 -6.84 9.52 17.95
N GLY A 51 -7.68 8.51 17.72
CA GLY A 51 -7.62 7.22 18.41
C GLY A 51 -6.88 6.13 17.64
N VAL A 52 -6.95 6.15 16.30
CA VAL A 52 -6.35 5.13 15.43
C VAL A 52 -5.64 5.78 14.26
N LYS A 53 -4.37 5.41 14.06
CA LYS A 53 -3.53 5.79 12.93
C LYS A 53 -2.89 4.54 12.34
N THR A 54 -3.02 4.34 11.04
CA THR A 54 -2.25 3.33 10.30
C THR A 54 -1.09 3.99 9.57
N PHE A 55 -0.08 3.19 9.24
CA PHE A 55 1.08 3.65 8.50
C PHE A 55 1.58 2.55 7.57
N SER A 56 1.50 2.79 6.27
CA SER A 56 2.11 2.00 5.21
C SER A 56 3.04 2.91 4.42
N HIS A 57 4.34 2.66 4.50
CA HIS A 57 5.34 3.54 3.91
C HIS A 57 5.32 3.44 2.36
N PRO A 58 5.06 4.55 1.63
CA PRO A 58 5.06 4.54 0.16
C PRO A 58 6.42 4.16 -0.41
N ARG A 59 6.49 3.41 -1.50
CA ARG A 59 7.78 3.07 -2.14
C ARG A 59 7.96 3.81 -3.45
N ILE A 60 9.19 4.27 -3.73
CA ILE A 60 9.50 4.81 -5.07
C ILE A 60 9.24 3.71 -6.10
N GLY A 61 8.56 4.08 -7.20
CA GLY A 61 8.12 3.13 -8.23
C GLY A 61 6.72 2.55 -8.02
N GLU A 62 6.10 2.78 -6.87
CA GLU A 62 4.73 2.34 -6.59
C GLU A 62 3.71 3.13 -7.44
N GLN A 63 2.80 2.43 -8.10
CA GLN A 63 1.72 3.06 -8.85
C GLN A 63 0.61 3.55 -7.91
N ALA A 64 0.10 4.75 -8.20
CA ALA A 64 -0.86 5.45 -7.37
C ALA A 64 -1.87 6.25 -8.21
N LEU A 65 -2.96 6.65 -7.58
CA LEU A 65 -3.88 7.67 -8.08
C LEU A 65 -3.55 9.02 -7.42
N PHE A 66 -3.45 10.06 -8.23
CA PHE A 66 -3.45 11.45 -7.79
C PHE A 66 -4.87 11.99 -7.83
N LEU A 67 -5.34 12.52 -6.71
CA LEU A 67 -6.66 13.13 -6.56
C LEU A 67 -6.48 14.62 -6.31
N ALA A 68 -6.93 15.48 -7.24
CA ALA A 68 -6.82 16.93 -7.14
C ALA A 68 -8.21 17.56 -6.99
N PRO A 69 -8.65 17.89 -5.75
CA PRO A 69 -9.94 18.53 -5.51
C PRO A 69 -10.13 19.78 -6.38
N ALA A 70 -11.26 19.87 -7.09
CA ALA A 70 -11.59 20.98 -8.02
C ALA A 70 -10.55 21.24 -9.15
N GLY A 71 -9.69 20.25 -9.43
CA GLY A 71 -8.60 20.34 -10.39
C GLY A 71 -7.38 21.09 -9.85
N ASP A 72 -7.37 21.43 -8.55
CA ASP A 72 -6.26 22.15 -7.94
C ASP A 72 -5.19 21.16 -7.44
N SER A 73 -4.11 21.05 -8.21
CA SER A 73 -2.96 20.20 -7.87
C SER A 73 -2.29 20.57 -6.53
N SER A 74 -2.46 21.80 -6.03
CA SER A 74 -1.90 22.22 -4.73
C SER A 74 -2.60 21.57 -3.53
N GLN A 75 -3.86 21.17 -3.71
CA GLN A 75 -4.69 20.46 -2.72
C GLN A 75 -4.68 18.95 -2.91
N GLY A 76 -3.77 18.45 -3.75
CA GLY A 76 -3.75 17.06 -4.15
C GLY A 76 -3.49 16.10 -2.98
N VAL A 77 -3.97 14.86 -3.17
CA VAL A 77 -3.72 13.72 -2.27
C VAL A 77 -3.35 12.51 -3.14
N ALA A 78 -2.42 11.70 -2.67
CA ALA A 78 -2.06 10.43 -3.31
C ALA A 78 -2.86 9.27 -2.68
N LEU A 79 -3.50 8.44 -3.50
CA LEU A 79 -4.09 7.17 -3.11
C LEU A 79 -3.20 6.04 -3.66
N LEU A 80 -2.59 5.28 -2.75
CA LEU A 80 -1.60 4.25 -3.05
C LEU A 80 -2.23 2.86 -3.20
N GLY A 81 -1.43 1.85 -3.53
CA GLY A 81 -1.88 0.45 -3.60
C GLY A 81 -2.54 0.05 -4.92
N VAL A 82 -2.17 0.68 -6.04
CA VAL A 82 -2.62 0.22 -7.36
C VAL A 82 -1.61 -0.79 -7.90
N PHE A 83 -2.02 -2.06 -8.03
CA PHE A 83 -1.18 -3.07 -8.69
C PHE A 83 -0.88 -2.68 -10.14
N SER A 84 0.31 -3.05 -10.61
CA SER A 84 0.82 -2.67 -11.92
C SER A 84 1.62 -3.80 -12.55
N GLY A 85 2.00 -3.66 -13.81
CA GLY A 85 2.96 -4.58 -14.42
C GLY A 85 4.34 -4.57 -13.75
N LEU A 86 4.68 -3.50 -13.01
CA LEU A 86 5.94 -3.40 -12.26
C LEU A 86 5.85 -4.04 -10.88
N VAL A 87 4.69 -3.96 -10.23
CA VAL A 87 4.40 -4.55 -8.91
C VAL A 87 3.14 -5.39 -9.04
N PRO A 88 3.28 -6.70 -9.28
CA PRO A 88 2.14 -7.60 -9.45
C PRO A 88 1.44 -7.89 -8.11
N LEU A 89 0.40 -8.72 -8.16
CA LEU A 89 -0.24 -9.27 -6.98
C LEU A 89 0.79 -9.99 -6.09
N PRO A 90 0.58 -10.03 -4.76
CA PRO A 90 1.44 -10.82 -3.88
C PRO A 90 1.36 -12.30 -4.25
N ASP A 91 2.43 -13.04 -3.94
CA ASP A 91 2.53 -14.46 -4.27
C ASP A 91 1.38 -15.24 -3.62
N GLY A 92 0.72 -16.14 -4.34
CA GLY A 92 -0.39 -16.93 -3.81
C GLY A 92 -1.70 -16.15 -3.60
N ALA A 93 -1.84 -14.94 -4.14
CA ALA A 93 -3.12 -14.24 -4.19
C ALA A 93 -4.18 -15.10 -4.90
N ALA A 94 -5.28 -15.36 -4.21
CA ALA A 94 -6.39 -16.18 -4.68
C ALA A 94 -7.70 -15.72 -4.02
N GLN A 95 -8.83 -16.30 -4.45
CA GLN A 95 -10.11 -16.08 -3.78
C GLN A 95 -10.01 -16.52 -2.30
N ASP A 96 -10.66 -15.77 -1.40
CA ASP A 96 -10.74 -16.07 0.04
C ASP A 96 -9.38 -16.06 0.78
N VAL A 97 -8.34 -15.49 0.16
CA VAL A 97 -6.99 -15.36 0.74
C VAL A 97 -6.62 -13.89 0.92
N GLU A 98 -6.30 -13.51 2.17
CA GLU A 98 -5.82 -12.17 2.53
C GLU A 98 -4.33 -12.22 2.86
N ILE A 99 -3.54 -11.34 2.23
CA ILE A 99 -2.06 -11.36 2.32
C ILE A 99 -1.51 -9.97 2.60
N VAL A 100 -0.59 -9.89 3.56
CA VAL A 100 0.35 -8.77 3.70
C VAL A 100 1.75 -9.33 3.47
N GLN A 101 2.38 -8.94 2.36
CA GLN A 101 3.74 -9.36 1.99
C GLN A 101 4.68 -8.16 2.07
N PHE A 102 5.80 -8.33 2.77
CA PHE A 102 6.83 -7.32 2.92
C PHE A 102 7.99 -7.59 1.95
N GLY A 103 8.72 -6.53 1.57
CA GLY A 103 9.81 -6.63 0.60
C GLY A 103 11.04 -7.40 1.10
N ASP A 104 11.12 -7.67 2.40
CA ASP A 104 12.11 -8.57 3.00
C ASP A 104 11.63 -10.02 3.03
N GLY A 105 10.43 -10.35 2.55
CA GLY A 105 9.89 -11.70 2.57
C GLY A 105 9.17 -12.08 3.86
N ALA A 106 9.07 -11.19 4.86
CA ALA A 106 8.11 -11.37 5.94
C ALA A 106 6.68 -11.37 5.37
N ARG A 107 5.78 -12.12 6.00
CA ARG A 107 4.44 -12.34 5.45
C ARG A 107 3.40 -12.70 6.51
N LEU A 108 2.23 -12.08 6.41
CA LEU A 108 0.98 -12.50 7.07
C LEU A 108 0.02 -13.01 5.99
N CYS A 109 -0.61 -14.16 6.23
CA CYS A 109 -1.54 -14.76 5.28
C CYS A 109 -2.70 -15.42 6.02
N VAL A 110 -3.93 -15.15 5.59
CA VAL A 110 -5.16 -15.79 6.04
C VAL A 110 -5.83 -16.44 4.84
N ASP A 111 -5.87 -17.77 4.80
CA ASP A 111 -6.67 -18.55 3.86
C ASP A 111 -7.97 -18.95 4.56
N GLN A 112 -9.07 -18.30 4.18
CA GLN A 112 -10.37 -18.53 4.81
C GLN A 112 -11.00 -19.85 4.37
N ALA A 113 -10.74 -20.29 3.14
CA ALA A 113 -11.29 -21.53 2.60
C ALA A 113 -10.61 -22.75 3.24
N GLY A 114 -9.29 -22.68 3.44
CA GLY A 114 -8.51 -23.69 4.14
C GLY A 114 -8.54 -23.58 5.66
N HIS A 115 -9.11 -22.50 6.21
CA HIS A 115 -9.06 -22.16 7.64
C HIS A 115 -7.63 -22.12 8.20
N VAL A 116 -6.71 -21.52 7.43
CA VAL A 116 -5.29 -21.42 7.79
C VAL A 116 -4.91 -19.96 8.02
N ILE A 117 -4.24 -19.70 9.15
CA ILE A 117 -3.62 -18.40 9.43
C ILE A 117 -2.12 -18.63 9.58
N SER A 118 -1.28 -17.83 8.93
CA SER A 118 0.17 -17.95 9.04
C SER A 118 0.88 -16.60 9.12
N LEU A 119 1.92 -16.57 9.94
CA LEU A 119 2.89 -15.46 10.04
C LEU A 119 4.28 -16.05 9.83
N THR A 120 5.02 -15.51 8.87
CA THR A 120 6.39 -15.93 8.53
C THR A 120 7.32 -14.72 8.60
N ASP A 121 8.50 -14.89 9.21
CA ASP A 121 9.54 -13.86 9.21
C ASP A 121 10.51 -14.01 8.03
N HIS A 122 11.43 -13.06 7.89
CA HIS A 122 12.48 -13.10 6.87
C HIS A 122 13.42 -14.32 7.01
N TYR A 123 13.63 -14.82 8.23
CA TYR A 123 14.59 -15.89 8.51
C TYR A 123 14.02 -17.31 8.32
N GLY A 124 12.72 -17.43 8.03
CA GLY A 124 12.02 -18.70 7.81
C GLY A 124 11.38 -19.28 9.08
N SER A 125 11.32 -18.52 10.17
CA SER A 125 10.47 -18.82 11.31
C SER A 125 9.00 -18.62 10.94
N PHE A 126 8.11 -19.47 11.43
CA PHE A 126 6.68 -19.27 11.25
C PHE A 126 5.84 -19.71 12.45
N ILE A 127 4.67 -19.10 12.55
CA ILE A 127 3.54 -19.56 13.36
C ILE A 127 2.39 -19.82 12.39
N LYS A 128 1.80 -21.02 12.46
CA LYS A 128 0.67 -21.42 11.61
C LYS A 128 -0.44 -21.99 12.47
N PHE A 129 -1.67 -21.53 12.24
CA PHE A 129 -2.88 -22.06 12.82
C PHE A 129 -3.61 -22.85 11.73
N GLU A 130 -3.88 -24.13 11.98
CA GLU A 130 -4.49 -25.03 10.98
C GLU A 130 -5.18 -26.19 11.71
N ASN A 131 -6.43 -26.51 11.34
CA ASN A 131 -7.21 -27.60 11.94
C ASN A 131 -7.34 -27.57 13.48
N GLY A 132 -7.21 -26.38 14.08
CA GLY A 132 -7.22 -26.19 15.54
C GLY A 132 -5.84 -26.27 16.20
N ASP A 133 -4.81 -26.66 15.47
CA ASP A 133 -3.43 -26.73 15.96
C ASP A 133 -2.72 -25.38 15.83
N ILE A 134 -1.70 -25.18 16.69
CA ILE A 134 -0.72 -24.09 16.58
C ILE A 134 0.64 -24.72 16.31
N ILE A 135 1.13 -24.55 15.08
CA ILE A 135 2.42 -25.06 14.63
C ILE A 135 3.42 -23.91 14.69
N ILE A 136 4.47 -24.06 15.49
CA ILE A 136 5.53 -23.06 15.63
C ILE A 136 6.84 -23.68 15.19
N LYS A 137 7.53 -23.00 14.28
CA LYS A 137 8.90 -23.33 13.87
C LYS A 137 9.74 -22.08 13.95
N ALA A 138 10.85 -22.14 14.69
CA ALA A 138 11.84 -21.07 14.68
C ALA A 138 13.02 -21.44 13.79
N ALA A 139 13.55 -20.45 13.07
CA ALA A 139 14.88 -20.56 12.46
C ALA A 139 16.00 -20.49 13.51
N GLY A 140 15.73 -19.85 14.66
CA GLY A 140 16.59 -19.80 15.84
C GLY A 140 15.95 -20.50 17.06
N ASN A 141 15.94 -19.80 18.19
CA ASN A 141 15.39 -20.31 19.46
C ASN A 141 13.94 -19.85 19.68
N ILE A 142 13.17 -20.68 20.38
CA ILE A 142 11.88 -20.30 20.96
C ILE A 142 12.09 -20.12 22.46
N TYR A 143 11.77 -18.93 22.97
CA TYR A 143 11.77 -18.64 24.40
C TYR A 143 10.33 -18.58 24.89
N LEU A 144 10.01 -19.41 25.88
CA LEU A 144 8.71 -19.44 26.56
C LEU A 144 8.95 -19.03 28.02
N ASN A 145 8.10 -18.13 28.53
CA ASN A 145 8.12 -17.68 29.92
C ASN A 145 7.46 -18.70 30.85
#